data_AF-A0A353LQZ1-F1
#
_entry.id   AF-A0A353LQZ1-F1
#
_cell.length_a   1.000
_cell.length_b   1.000
_cell.length_c   1.000
_cell.angle_alpha   90.00
_cell.angle_beta   90.00
_cell.angle_gamma   90.00
#
_symmetry.space_group_name_H-M   'P 1'
#
loop_
_entity.id
_entity.type
_entity.pdbx_description
1 polymer ?
#
loop_
_entity_poly.entity_id
_entity_poly.type
_entity_poly.pdbx_seq_one_letter_code
_entity_poly.pdbx_strand_id
1 'polypeptide(L)'
;MTKLNLLTRYMKFKFCGFGLVFILWLGVTALARAEAQHGIAMHGDPALPRDFTAFGYVNPDAPKGGELKLAEYGSFDSLNPFIVRGQTPRGLRDWVFDSLMRRNNDEPFSLYGLIARSVETPPDRSWVRFTIDPRARFSDGHPITVEDVIFSLETLRDKGRPNHRSYYSKVMEIEQPAPDQVVFHFDTELPDREMPLILALMPILPKHWYELRDFSETSLDLPVGSGPYQVAEITAGRQIVYQRNADYWARDLPANRGQYNFDTIRIDYYRDTSAGFEAFKTGLASLHEERDPARWATGYDFPAARKGKIEKHALPHGRPSGLRGLVFNTRRQIFTDPRVRKALSHALDFEWLNANYYHNAYQRIGGYFENSDLSAVGRPLPEAAADLLRPYAGSLPETVFTQGT
;
A
#
# COMPACT_ATOMS: atom_id res chain seq x y z
N MET A 1 -49.86 18.27 55.82
CA MET A 1 -50.97 19.23 55.59
C MET A 1 -50.37 20.57 55.19
N THR A 2 -50.61 20.96 53.93
CA THR A 2 -51.04 22.30 53.51
C THR A 2 -50.34 23.58 54.05
N LYS A 3 -49.80 24.35 53.09
CA LYS A 3 -49.72 25.83 52.98
C LYS A 3 -48.70 26.64 53.82
N LEU A 4 -47.68 27.12 53.09
CA LEU A 4 -47.43 28.51 52.67
C LEU A 4 -47.56 29.67 53.70
N ASN A 5 -46.44 30.37 53.96
CA ASN A 5 -46.25 31.84 53.84
C ASN A 5 -44.90 32.28 54.47
N LEU A 6 -43.97 32.83 53.68
CA LEU A 6 -43.64 34.28 53.58
C LEU A 6 -43.13 34.93 54.88
N LEU A 7 -41.84 35.36 54.90
CA LEU A 7 -41.43 36.76 55.09
C LEU A 7 -39.91 36.95 55.25
N THR A 8 -39.48 38.11 54.77
CA THR A 8 -38.14 38.63 54.46
C THR A 8 -37.45 39.31 55.66
N ARG A 9 -36.12 39.15 55.83
CA ARG A 9 -35.10 40.24 56.01
C ARG A 9 -33.76 39.80 56.65
N TYR A 10 -32.69 39.98 55.85
CA TYR A 10 -31.39 40.63 56.10
C TYR A 10 -30.55 40.49 57.41
N MET A 11 -29.26 40.21 57.14
CA MET A 11 -28.02 40.70 57.78
C MET A 11 -27.47 40.00 59.04
N LYS A 12 -26.28 39.37 58.89
CA LYS A 12 -25.03 39.78 59.56
C LYS A 12 -23.81 39.00 59.06
N PHE A 13 -22.80 39.77 58.63
CA PHE A 13 -21.42 39.37 58.38
C PHE A 13 -20.75 38.81 59.64
N LYS A 14 -19.97 37.73 59.52
CA LYS A 14 -18.82 37.44 60.39
C LYS A 14 -17.66 36.93 59.54
N PHE A 15 -16.59 37.71 59.56
CA PHE A 15 -15.26 37.40 59.07
C PHE A 15 -14.52 36.57 60.14
N CYS A 16 -13.89 35.46 59.77
CA CYS A 16 -12.70 34.96 60.47
C CYS A 16 -12.02 33.82 59.69
N GLY A 17 -10.71 33.95 59.50
CA GLY A 17 -9.79 32.81 59.57
C GLY A 17 -9.22 32.30 58.25
N PHE A 18 -8.13 32.92 57.80
CA PHE A 18 -7.22 32.46 56.76
C PHE A 18 -6.66 31.05 57.05
N GLY A 19 -6.59 30.22 56.00
CA GLY A 19 -5.90 28.93 55.98
C GLY A 19 -5.72 28.46 54.52
N LEU A 20 -4.94 29.20 53.75
CA LEU A 20 -4.65 28.91 52.34
C LEU A 20 -3.63 27.76 52.26
N VAL A 21 -4.10 26.53 52.03
CA VAL A 21 -3.24 25.43 51.60
C VAL A 21 -3.11 25.52 50.08
N PHE A 22 -1.99 26.08 49.61
CA PHE A 22 -1.59 26.04 48.22
C PHE A 22 -1.12 24.62 47.90
N ILE A 23 -2.02 23.77 47.39
CA ILE A 23 -1.61 22.54 46.72
C ILE A 23 -1.05 22.98 45.36
N LEU A 24 0.29 23.02 45.25
CA LEU A 24 0.97 23.09 43.97
C LEU A 24 0.60 21.83 43.18
N TRP A 25 -0.41 21.96 42.32
CA TRP A 25 -0.60 21.04 41.21
C TRP A 25 0.53 21.33 40.22
N LEU A 26 1.67 20.67 40.42
CA LEU A 26 2.66 20.48 39.37
C LEU A 26 1.93 19.69 38.27
N GLY A 27 1.34 20.42 37.33
CA GLY A 27 0.89 19.88 36.07
C GLY A 27 2.12 19.34 35.34
N VAL A 28 2.41 18.06 35.58
CA VAL A 28 3.22 17.27 34.67
C VAL A 28 2.38 17.21 33.40
N THR A 29 2.64 18.12 32.47
CA THR A 29 2.36 17.88 31.07
C THR A 29 3.19 16.65 30.71
N ALA A 30 2.60 15.48 30.88
CA ALA A 30 3.09 14.28 30.24
C ALA A 30 3.02 14.58 28.75
N LEU A 31 4.12 15.05 28.18
CA LEU A 31 4.41 14.84 26.77
C LEU A 31 4.18 13.36 26.55
N ALA A 32 3.06 12.99 25.95
CA ALA A 32 2.73 11.62 25.64
C ALA A 32 3.87 11.09 24.76
N ARG A 33 4.79 10.36 25.39
CA ARG A 33 5.94 9.80 24.70
C ARG A 33 5.36 8.71 23.81
N ALA A 34 5.44 8.90 22.50
CA ALA A 34 5.02 7.88 21.56
C ALA A 34 5.78 6.58 21.88
N GLU A 35 5.05 5.50 22.16
CA GLU A 35 5.64 4.22 22.49
C GLU A 35 6.03 3.48 21.22
N ALA A 36 7.15 2.75 21.26
CA ALA A 36 7.59 1.93 20.14
C ALA A 36 6.63 0.78 19.84
N GLN A 37 6.04 0.81 18.64
CA GLN A 37 5.09 -0.20 18.14
C GLN A 37 5.76 -1.15 17.14
N HIS A 38 5.26 -2.39 17.06
CA HIS A 38 5.68 -3.39 16.07
C HIS A 38 5.01 -3.21 14.70
N GLY A 39 3.98 -2.35 14.64
CA GLY A 39 3.23 -2.03 13.43
C GLY A 39 2.59 -0.65 13.50
N ILE A 40 2.10 -0.18 12.34
CA ILE A 40 1.34 1.06 12.18
C ILE A 40 0.22 0.85 11.17
N ALA A 41 -0.98 1.36 11.47
CA ALA A 41 -2.13 1.34 10.57
C ALA A 41 -2.52 2.76 10.15
N MET A 42 -3.03 2.94 8.93
CA MET A 42 -3.45 4.26 8.46
C MET A 42 -4.60 4.81 9.31
N HIS A 43 -5.56 3.96 9.63
CA HIS A 43 -6.71 4.23 10.48
C HIS A 43 -6.81 3.14 11.54
N GLY A 44 -6.97 3.54 12.81
CA GLY A 44 -7.02 2.62 13.95
C GLY A 44 -5.66 2.02 14.31
N ASP A 45 -5.69 0.83 14.89
CA ASP A 45 -4.52 0.05 15.31
C ASP A 45 -4.26 -1.12 14.36
N PRO A 46 -3.01 -1.59 14.22
CA PRO A 46 -2.71 -2.82 13.48
C PRO A 46 -3.46 -4.04 14.05
N ALA A 47 -4.05 -4.86 13.18
CA ALA A 47 -4.88 -5.99 13.61
C ALA A 47 -4.10 -7.13 14.28
N LEU A 48 -2.82 -7.31 13.94
CA LEU A 48 -2.00 -8.42 14.45
C LEU A 48 -1.27 -8.03 15.74
N PRO A 49 -1.28 -8.90 16.78
CA PRO A 49 -0.60 -8.63 18.05
C PRO A 49 0.93 -8.65 17.88
N ARG A 50 1.67 -8.15 18.88
CA ARG A 50 3.15 -8.04 18.83
C ARG A 50 3.86 -9.38 18.60
N ASP A 51 3.27 -10.47 19.07
CA ASP A 51 3.80 -11.84 19.04
C ASP A 51 3.25 -12.69 17.88
N PHE A 52 2.64 -12.07 16.86
CA PHE A 52 2.19 -12.79 15.67
C PHE A 52 3.35 -13.57 15.01
N THR A 53 3.04 -14.75 14.47
CA THR A 53 4.06 -15.68 13.96
C THR A 53 4.13 -15.73 12.43
N ALA A 54 3.05 -15.34 11.75
CA ALA A 54 2.93 -15.23 10.29
C ALA A 54 1.71 -14.37 9.94
N PHE A 55 1.63 -13.88 8.70
CA PHE A 55 0.40 -13.26 8.19
C PHE A 55 -0.72 -14.30 7.96
N GLY A 56 -1.98 -13.87 8.02
CA GLY A 56 -3.14 -14.78 7.92
C GLY A 56 -3.32 -15.47 6.56
N TYR A 57 -2.73 -14.93 5.49
CA TYR A 57 -2.89 -15.42 4.11
C TYR A 57 -1.77 -16.35 3.63
N VAL A 58 -0.86 -16.78 4.52
CA VAL A 58 0.28 -17.65 4.16
C VAL A 58 0.14 -19.01 4.80
N ASN A 59 0.76 -20.03 4.18
CA ASN A 59 1.07 -21.27 4.86
C ASN A 59 2.47 -21.16 5.47
N PRO A 60 2.63 -21.10 6.81
CA PRO A 60 3.93 -20.96 7.46
C PRO A 60 4.89 -22.12 7.16
N ASP A 61 4.34 -23.29 6.85
CA ASP A 61 5.05 -24.53 6.56
C ASP A 61 5.10 -24.82 5.04
N ALA A 62 4.90 -23.78 4.21
CA ALA A 62 5.00 -23.89 2.76
C ALA A 62 6.36 -24.50 2.36
N PRO A 63 6.39 -25.54 1.50
CA PRO A 63 7.62 -26.17 1.09
C PRO A 63 8.52 -25.17 0.37
N LYS A 64 9.81 -25.23 0.67
CA LYS A 64 10.83 -24.44 -0.01
C LYS A 64 11.42 -25.26 -1.14
N GLY A 65 11.39 -24.73 -2.34
CA GLY A 65 12.08 -25.35 -3.46
C GLY A 65 11.45 -25.08 -4.82
N GLY A 66 12.15 -25.52 -5.85
CA GLY A 66 11.63 -25.57 -7.21
C GLY A 66 11.63 -24.24 -7.94
N GLU A 67 11.12 -24.27 -9.17
CA GLU A 67 11.14 -23.14 -10.10
C GLU A 67 9.73 -22.66 -10.42
N LEU A 68 9.50 -21.36 -10.25
CA LEU A 68 8.31 -20.68 -10.78
C LEU A 68 8.65 -20.06 -12.14
N LYS A 69 7.97 -20.50 -13.19
CA LYS A 69 8.10 -19.94 -14.54
C LYS A 69 6.93 -19.01 -14.84
N LEU A 70 7.23 -17.78 -15.23
CA LEU A 70 6.23 -16.78 -15.59
C LEU A 70 6.45 -16.33 -17.03
N ALA A 71 5.34 -16.05 -17.72
CA ALA A 71 5.33 -15.40 -19.02
C ALA A 71 4.82 -13.98 -18.85
N GLU A 72 5.63 -13.01 -19.27
CA GLU A 72 5.27 -11.58 -19.26
C GLU A 72 5.17 -11.02 -20.67
N TYR A 73 4.31 -10.02 -20.83
CA TYR A 73 4.18 -9.27 -22.07
C TYR A 73 5.13 -8.08 -22.08
N GLY A 74 5.79 -7.83 -23.21
CA GLY A 74 6.63 -6.66 -23.44
C GLY A 74 8.11 -6.98 -23.40
N SER A 75 8.90 -6.07 -22.83
CA SER A 75 10.35 -6.14 -22.76
C SER A 75 10.83 -5.37 -21.52
N PHE A 76 12.13 -5.41 -21.23
CA PHE A 76 12.78 -4.57 -20.24
C PHE A 76 14.18 -4.18 -20.73
N ASP A 77 14.65 -3.00 -20.34
CA ASP A 77 15.95 -2.44 -20.72
C ASP A 77 16.70 -1.81 -19.53
N SER A 78 16.14 -1.92 -18.32
CA SER A 78 16.71 -1.36 -17.10
C SER A 78 16.47 -2.26 -15.89
N LEU A 79 17.43 -2.30 -14.98
CA LEU A 79 17.36 -2.90 -13.65
C LEU A 79 17.34 -1.82 -12.54
N ASN A 80 16.98 -0.58 -12.88
CA ASN A 80 16.68 0.47 -11.91
C ASN A 80 15.17 0.76 -11.87
N PRO A 81 14.41 0.21 -10.91
CA PRO A 81 12.95 0.38 -10.86
C PRO A 81 12.51 1.74 -10.31
N PHE A 82 13.45 2.60 -9.91
CA PHE A 82 13.15 3.80 -9.11
C PHE A 82 13.17 5.11 -9.91
N ILE A 83 13.51 5.04 -11.20
CA ILE A 83 13.51 6.17 -12.13
C ILE A 83 12.40 6.08 -13.17
N VAL A 84 12.26 7.15 -13.96
CA VAL A 84 11.29 7.24 -15.07
C VAL A 84 11.82 6.62 -16.36
N ARG A 85 13.14 6.70 -16.59
CA ARG A 85 13.77 6.17 -17.81
C ARG A 85 13.86 4.65 -17.77
N GLY A 86 13.60 4.03 -18.91
CA GLY A 86 13.65 2.58 -19.09
C GLY A 86 12.42 1.84 -18.56
N GLN A 87 12.34 0.57 -18.92
CA GLN A 87 11.35 -0.39 -18.47
C GLN A 87 12.05 -1.45 -17.64
N THR A 88 11.46 -1.78 -16.48
CA THR A 88 12.04 -2.74 -15.54
C THR A 88 11.27 -4.04 -15.51
N PRO A 89 11.97 -5.16 -15.24
CA PRO A 89 11.30 -6.44 -15.17
C PRO A 89 10.36 -6.56 -13.97
N ARG A 90 9.35 -7.44 -14.09
CA ARG A 90 8.38 -7.72 -13.03
C ARG A 90 9.09 -8.26 -11.80
N GLY A 91 8.68 -7.78 -10.63
CA GLY A 91 9.17 -8.28 -9.34
C GLY A 91 10.48 -7.67 -8.87
N LEU A 92 11.17 -6.88 -9.71
CA LEU A 92 12.46 -6.29 -9.34
C LEU A 92 12.38 -5.46 -8.06
N ARG A 93 11.42 -4.54 -7.96
CA ARG A 93 11.22 -3.75 -6.74
C ARG A 93 10.84 -4.63 -5.55
N ASP A 94 9.90 -5.55 -5.72
CA ASP A 94 9.24 -6.24 -4.60
C ASP A 94 10.03 -7.44 -4.06
N TRP A 95 10.95 -8.00 -4.86
CA TRP A 95 11.71 -9.20 -4.50
C TRP A 95 13.19 -8.93 -4.23
N VAL A 96 13.75 -7.85 -4.78
CA VAL A 96 15.17 -7.50 -4.61
C VAL A 96 15.39 -6.44 -3.54
N PHE A 97 14.41 -5.55 -3.30
CA PHE A 97 14.55 -4.44 -2.35
C PHE A 97 13.50 -4.55 -1.23
N ASP A 98 13.97 -4.61 0.02
CA ASP A 98 13.08 -4.46 1.17
C ASP A 98 12.87 -2.98 1.53
N SER A 99 11.72 -2.70 2.14
CA SER A 99 11.37 -1.42 2.74
C SER A 99 11.58 -1.42 4.26
N LEU A 100 11.43 -0.26 4.90
CA LEU A 100 11.48 -0.16 6.38
C LEU A 100 10.48 -1.10 7.04
N MET A 101 9.25 -1.17 6.53
CA MET A 101 8.18 -2.03 7.05
C MET A 101 7.49 -2.78 5.91
N ARG A 102 6.86 -3.92 6.23
CA ARG A 102 6.12 -4.78 5.31
C ARG A 102 4.62 -4.53 5.45
N ARG A 103 3.92 -4.33 4.34
CA ARG A 103 2.45 -4.25 4.31
C ARG A 103 1.81 -5.61 4.55
N ASN A 104 0.81 -5.67 5.43
CA ASN A 104 -0.13 -6.78 5.50
C ASN A 104 -1.24 -6.57 4.48
N ASN A 105 -1.40 -7.50 3.53
CA ASN A 105 -2.41 -7.42 2.48
C ASN A 105 -3.81 -7.88 2.93
N ASP A 106 -3.94 -8.41 4.14
CA ASP A 106 -5.23 -8.75 4.78
C ASP A 106 -5.85 -7.56 5.51
N GLU A 107 -5.15 -6.42 5.55
CA GLU A 107 -5.63 -5.18 6.16
C GLU A 107 -5.69 -4.05 5.13
N PRO A 108 -6.58 -3.05 5.28
CA PRO A 108 -6.72 -1.96 4.32
C PRO A 108 -5.39 -1.23 4.07
N PHE A 109 -4.72 -0.79 5.14
CA PHE A 109 -3.39 -0.21 5.06
C PHE A 109 -2.67 -0.27 6.41
N SER A 110 -2.07 -1.42 6.70
CA SER A 110 -1.28 -1.66 7.91
C SER A 110 0.10 -2.23 7.57
N LEU A 111 1.11 -1.80 8.31
CA LEU A 111 2.51 -2.14 8.11
C LEU A 111 3.09 -2.75 9.39
N TYR A 112 3.96 -3.73 9.23
CA TYR A 112 4.64 -4.46 10.32
C TYR A 112 6.15 -4.44 10.11
N GLY A 113 6.90 -4.65 11.19
CA GLY A 113 8.36 -4.59 11.16
C GLY A 113 9.00 -5.42 10.04
N LEU A 114 9.97 -4.80 9.33
CA LEU A 114 10.87 -5.42 8.36
C LEU A 114 12.28 -4.91 8.66
N ILE A 115 12.89 -4.07 7.80
CA ILE A 115 14.20 -3.45 8.10
C ILE A 115 14.13 -2.65 9.40
N ALA A 116 13.04 -1.91 9.63
CA ALA A 116 12.72 -1.33 10.91
C ALA A 116 11.97 -2.34 11.77
N ARG A 117 12.53 -2.70 12.93
CA ARG A 117 11.89 -3.59 13.92
C ARG A 117 10.79 -2.89 14.71
N SER A 118 10.80 -1.57 14.77
CA SER A 118 9.77 -0.77 15.42
C SER A 118 9.57 0.59 14.76
N VAL A 119 8.38 1.15 14.98
CA VAL A 119 7.96 2.48 14.56
C VAL A 119 7.36 3.24 15.74
N GLU A 120 7.67 4.52 15.87
CA GLU A 120 7.08 5.42 16.87
C GLU A 120 6.58 6.68 16.16
N THR A 121 5.37 7.13 16.49
CA THR A 121 4.80 8.37 15.95
C THR A 121 3.78 8.95 16.94
N PRO A 122 3.72 10.28 17.13
CA PRO A 122 2.73 10.92 17.98
C PRO A 122 1.32 10.84 17.36
N PRO A 123 0.25 11.06 18.13
CA PRO A 123 -1.12 11.01 17.61
C PRO A 123 -1.40 11.96 16.43
N ASP A 124 -0.70 13.10 16.35
CA ASP A 124 -0.81 14.07 15.26
C ASP A 124 0.00 13.66 14.00
N ARG A 125 0.91 12.68 14.12
CA ARG A 125 1.85 12.23 13.09
C ARG A 125 2.80 13.32 12.59
N SER A 126 3.15 14.27 13.44
CA SER A 126 4.13 15.34 13.15
C SER A 126 5.56 14.84 12.90
N TRP A 127 5.89 13.65 13.40
CA TRP A 127 7.16 12.97 13.13
C TRP A 127 6.99 11.44 13.12
N VAL A 128 7.98 10.72 12.58
CA VAL A 128 8.08 9.27 12.70
C VAL A 128 9.51 8.83 13.02
N ARG A 129 9.67 7.95 13.99
CA ARG A 129 10.94 7.29 14.32
C ARG A 129 10.91 5.84 13.87
N PHE A 130 11.97 5.40 13.20
CA PHE A 130 12.21 4.00 12.89
C PHE A 130 13.45 3.52 13.64
N THR A 131 13.38 2.31 14.21
CA THR A 131 14.55 1.63 14.77
C THR A 131 14.91 0.45 13.87
N ILE A 132 16.13 0.45 13.32
CA ILE A 132 16.65 -0.54 12.38
C ILE A 132 16.96 -1.85 13.13
N ASP A 133 16.61 -2.99 12.52
CA ASP A 133 16.98 -4.30 13.02
C ASP A 133 18.50 -4.52 12.84
N PRO A 134 19.26 -4.85 13.90
CA PRO A 134 20.71 -5.05 13.79
C PRO A 134 21.10 -6.24 12.90
N ARG A 135 20.15 -7.12 12.57
CA ARG A 135 20.32 -8.24 11.63
C ARG A 135 20.14 -7.82 10.17
N ALA A 136 19.63 -6.62 9.90
CA ALA A 136 19.32 -6.16 8.54
C ALA A 136 20.58 -6.07 7.67
N ARG A 137 20.61 -6.81 6.56
CA ARG A 137 21.78 -6.93 5.67
C ARG A 137 21.35 -6.83 4.21
N PHE A 138 22.18 -6.20 3.39
CA PHE A 138 22.10 -6.36 1.94
C PHE A 138 22.57 -7.76 1.54
N SER A 139 22.22 -8.14 0.32
CA SER A 139 22.48 -9.47 -0.22
C SER A 139 23.96 -9.76 -0.51
N ASP A 140 24.83 -8.73 -0.43
CA ASP A 140 26.29 -8.84 -0.47
C ASP A 140 26.93 -8.89 0.93
N GLY A 141 26.12 -8.93 1.99
CA GLY A 141 26.54 -9.03 3.39
C GLY A 141 26.75 -7.70 4.11
N HIS A 142 26.65 -6.55 3.45
CA HIS A 142 26.79 -5.25 4.13
C HIS A 142 25.64 -5.01 5.12
N PRO A 143 25.91 -4.50 6.34
CA PRO A 143 24.87 -4.07 7.27
C PRO A 143 24.06 -2.91 6.70
N ILE A 144 22.74 -2.98 6.88
CA ILE A 144 21.86 -1.84 6.60
C ILE A 144 21.93 -0.90 7.80
N THR A 145 22.24 0.36 7.53
CA THR A 145 22.44 1.40 8.55
C THR A 145 21.47 2.57 8.37
N VAL A 146 21.43 3.49 9.32
CA VAL A 146 20.68 4.75 9.17
C VAL A 146 21.19 5.57 7.97
N GLU A 147 22.49 5.49 7.64
CA GLU A 147 23.04 6.18 6.48
C GLU A 147 22.41 5.73 5.16
N ASP A 148 22.13 4.42 5.01
CA ASP A 148 21.45 3.88 3.84
C ASP A 148 20.01 4.39 3.75
N VAL A 149 19.33 4.56 4.89
CA VAL A 149 17.96 5.07 4.94
C VAL A 149 17.92 6.55 4.53
N ILE A 150 18.84 7.37 5.04
CA ILE A 150 18.96 8.79 4.67
C ILE A 150 19.33 8.91 3.19
N PHE A 151 20.34 8.16 2.74
CA PHE A 151 20.75 8.12 1.33
C PHE A 151 19.59 7.74 0.41
N SER A 152 18.77 6.77 0.80
CA SER A 152 17.60 6.33 0.04
C SER A 152 16.57 7.44 -0.10
N LEU A 153 16.24 8.12 1.00
CA LEU A 153 15.30 9.24 1.00
C LEU A 153 15.76 10.34 0.05
N GLU A 154 17.00 10.80 0.22
CA GLU A 154 17.58 11.89 -0.58
C GLU A 154 17.66 11.52 -2.06
N THR A 155 18.16 10.32 -2.36
CA THR A 155 18.28 9.84 -3.74
C THR A 155 16.92 9.73 -4.43
N LEU A 156 15.92 9.19 -3.75
CA LEU A 156 14.58 9.05 -4.32
C LEU A 156 13.83 10.40 -4.42
N ARG A 157 14.07 11.31 -3.46
CA ARG A 157 13.54 12.69 -3.49
C ARG A 157 14.10 13.47 -4.68
N ASP A 158 15.40 13.35 -4.93
CA ASP A 158 16.10 14.21 -5.89
C ASP A 158 16.09 13.61 -7.30
N LYS A 159 16.25 12.29 -7.41
CA LYS A 159 16.45 11.58 -8.69
C LYS A 159 15.34 10.57 -9.02
N GLY A 160 14.52 10.17 -8.05
CA GLY A 160 13.47 9.16 -8.23
C GLY A 160 12.30 9.61 -9.12
N ARG A 161 11.26 8.78 -9.19
CA ARG A 161 10.00 9.09 -9.90
C ARG A 161 9.25 10.28 -9.27
N PRO A 162 8.41 11.02 -10.04
CA PRO A 162 7.72 12.21 -9.56
C PRO A 162 6.96 12.04 -8.23
N ASN A 163 6.33 10.87 -8.02
CA ASN A 163 5.65 10.57 -6.76
C ASN A 163 6.63 10.50 -5.58
N HIS A 164 7.80 9.85 -5.74
CA HIS A 164 8.83 9.83 -4.70
C HIS A 164 9.30 11.25 -4.38
N ARG A 165 9.57 12.07 -5.41
CA ARG A 165 9.97 13.47 -5.21
C ARG A 165 8.93 14.25 -4.40
N SER A 166 7.67 14.16 -4.81
CA SER A 166 6.57 14.89 -4.18
C SER A 166 6.29 14.48 -2.73
N TYR A 167 6.46 13.20 -2.38
CA TYR A 167 6.25 12.75 -1.01
C TYR A 167 7.46 13.00 -0.14
N TYR A 168 8.66 12.66 -0.61
CA TYR A 168 9.87 12.74 0.20
C TYR A 168 10.37 14.17 0.38
N SER A 169 9.92 15.13 -0.45
CA SER A 169 10.13 16.57 -0.20
C SER A 169 9.35 17.12 0.99
N LYS A 170 8.39 16.35 1.56
CA LYS A 170 7.63 16.75 2.76
C LYS A 170 8.39 16.47 4.06
N VAL A 171 9.54 15.81 4.00
CA VAL A 171 10.44 15.66 5.14
C VAL A 171 11.20 16.97 5.33
N MET A 172 10.98 17.61 6.48
CA MET A 172 11.54 18.92 6.81
C MET A 172 12.89 18.81 7.51
N GLU A 173 13.03 17.80 8.37
CA GLU A 173 14.22 17.57 9.18
C GLU A 173 14.41 16.07 9.41
N ILE A 174 15.68 15.66 9.52
CA ILE A 174 16.09 14.29 9.80
C ILE A 174 17.01 14.31 11.02
N GLU A 175 16.67 13.55 12.05
CA GLU A 175 17.52 13.34 13.21
C GLU A 175 18.00 11.89 13.28
N GLN A 176 19.23 11.68 13.75
CA GLN A 176 19.78 10.37 14.08
C GLN A 176 20.09 10.31 15.58
N PRO A 177 19.10 10.04 16.44
CA PRO A 177 19.31 10.05 17.90
C PRO A 177 20.18 8.87 18.40
N ALA A 178 20.34 7.81 17.59
CA ALA A 178 21.17 6.66 17.90
C ALA A 178 21.68 5.99 16.60
N PRO A 179 22.72 5.12 16.65
CA PRO A 179 23.25 4.46 15.46
C PRO A 179 22.22 3.65 14.64
N ASP A 180 21.18 3.12 15.30
CA ASP A 180 20.11 2.33 14.70
C ASP A 180 18.77 3.07 14.63
N GLN A 181 18.73 4.38 14.90
CA GLN A 181 17.49 5.16 14.92
C GLN A 181 17.53 6.34 13.97
N VAL A 182 16.44 6.54 13.24
CA VAL A 182 16.22 7.71 12.40
C VAL A 182 14.85 8.31 12.69
N VAL A 183 14.77 9.63 12.79
CA VAL A 183 13.53 10.39 12.98
C VAL A 183 13.34 11.32 11.79
N PHE A 184 12.14 11.30 11.22
CA PHE A 184 11.73 12.21 10.16
C PHE A 184 10.65 13.15 10.69
N HIS A 185 10.87 14.45 10.54
CA HIS A 185 9.93 15.49 10.94
C HIS A 185 9.19 16.03 9.71
N PHE A 186 7.90 16.30 9.88
CA PHE A 186 7.01 16.77 8.82
C PHE A 186 6.50 18.17 9.10
N ASP A 187 5.95 18.80 8.06
CA ASP A 187 5.26 20.08 8.19
C ASP A 187 4.00 19.92 9.07
N THR A 188 3.90 20.74 10.11
CA THR A 188 2.76 20.76 11.04
C THR A 188 1.66 21.74 10.61
N GLU A 189 1.96 22.67 9.71
CA GLU A 189 0.99 23.60 9.12
C GLU A 189 0.18 22.92 8.01
N LEU A 190 0.81 22.00 7.27
CA LEU A 190 0.18 21.17 6.24
C LEU A 190 0.28 19.67 6.60
N PRO A 191 -0.42 19.23 7.67
CA PRO A 191 -0.26 17.89 8.20
C PRO A 191 -0.73 16.84 7.19
N ASP A 192 0.17 15.92 6.85
CA ASP A 192 -0.13 14.74 6.04
C ASP A 192 0.02 13.49 6.91
N ARG A 193 -1.12 12.99 7.40
CA ARG A 193 -1.18 11.83 8.28
C ARG A 193 -0.71 10.55 7.60
N GLU A 194 -0.59 10.49 6.27
CA GLU A 194 -0.13 9.29 5.56
C GLU A 194 1.41 9.18 5.53
N MET A 195 2.13 10.29 5.76
CA MET A 195 3.58 10.36 5.61
C MET A 195 4.38 9.30 6.39
N PRO A 196 4.06 8.98 7.66
CA PRO A 196 4.74 7.88 8.36
C PRO A 196 4.64 6.54 7.62
N LEU A 197 3.49 6.21 7.02
CA LEU A 197 3.30 4.96 6.30
C LEU A 197 3.98 4.98 4.93
N ILE A 198 4.01 6.14 4.27
CA ILE A 198 4.71 6.31 3.00
C ILE A 198 6.22 6.10 3.19
N LEU A 199 6.82 6.72 4.22
CA LEU A 199 8.23 6.48 4.55
C LEU A 199 8.48 5.04 4.99
N ALA A 200 7.57 4.44 5.76
CA ALA A 200 7.69 3.04 6.16
C ALA A 200 7.73 2.07 4.95
N LEU A 201 7.14 2.43 3.80
CA LEU A 201 7.21 1.66 2.56
C LEU A 201 8.35 2.06 1.61
N MET A 202 9.19 3.02 2.01
CA MET A 202 10.34 3.45 1.23
C MET A 202 11.32 2.29 1.05
N PRO A 203 11.75 1.98 -0.20
CA PRO A 203 12.78 0.98 -0.44
C PRO A 203 14.13 1.48 0.08
N ILE A 204 14.89 0.61 0.74
CA ILE A 204 16.22 0.94 1.25
C ILE A 204 17.28 0.52 0.24
N LEU A 205 18.00 1.51 -0.27
CA LEU A 205 19.04 1.41 -1.28
C LEU A 205 20.41 1.29 -0.58
N PRO A 206 21.28 0.36 -1.01
CA PRO A 206 22.66 0.29 -0.54
C PRO A 206 23.44 1.51 -1.00
N LYS A 207 23.82 2.38 -0.05
CA LYS A 207 24.60 3.59 -0.33
C LYS A 207 25.90 3.24 -1.04
N HIS A 208 26.65 2.26 -0.52
CA HIS A 208 27.93 1.79 -1.07
C HIS A 208 27.86 1.29 -2.52
N TRP A 209 26.67 0.90 -2.98
CA TRP A 209 26.45 0.46 -4.37
C TRP A 209 25.99 1.61 -5.26
N TYR A 210 25.00 2.37 -4.83
CA TYR A 210 24.36 3.39 -5.68
C TYR A 210 25.11 4.72 -5.69
N GLU A 211 25.94 5.04 -4.70
CA GLU A 211 26.74 6.28 -4.68
C GLU A 211 27.82 6.31 -5.77
N LEU A 212 28.24 5.13 -6.24
CA LEU A 212 29.26 4.96 -7.28
C LEU A 212 28.71 5.04 -8.71
N ARG A 213 27.41 5.31 -8.87
CA ARG A 213 26.68 5.21 -10.14
C ARG A 213 25.82 6.44 -10.38
N ASP A 214 25.52 6.73 -11.65
CA ASP A 214 24.47 7.69 -11.96
C ASP A 214 23.09 7.04 -11.78
N PHE A 215 22.47 7.31 -10.63
CA PHE A 215 21.13 6.81 -10.31
C PHE A 215 20.06 7.21 -11.34
N SER A 216 20.26 8.29 -12.11
CA SER A 216 19.25 8.80 -13.05
C SER A 216 19.23 8.10 -14.41
N GLU A 217 20.20 7.22 -14.65
CA GLU A 217 20.34 6.48 -15.92
C GLU A 217 19.84 5.04 -15.82
N THR A 218 19.50 4.49 -16.99
CA THR A 218 19.21 3.06 -17.12
C THR A 218 20.49 2.25 -16.92
N SER A 219 20.39 1.10 -16.26
CA SER A 219 21.52 0.19 -16.10
C SER A 219 21.05 -1.26 -16.19
N LEU A 220 21.90 -2.12 -16.73
CA LEU A 220 21.72 -3.58 -16.71
C LEU A 220 22.68 -4.26 -15.72
N ASP A 221 23.41 -3.47 -14.92
CA ASP A 221 24.16 -3.98 -13.77
C ASP A 221 23.19 -4.69 -12.82
N LEU A 222 23.56 -5.88 -12.37
CA LEU A 222 22.75 -6.63 -11.41
C LEU A 222 22.71 -5.86 -10.09
N PRO A 223 21.53 -5.39 -9.63
CA PRO A 223 21.47 -4.53 -8.47
C PRO A 223 21.70 -5.33 -7.19
N VAL A 224 22.43 -4.72 -6.25
CA VAL A 224 22.44 -5.16 -4.86
C VAL A 224 21.19 -4.61 -4.18
N GLY A 225 20.45 -5.49 -3.53
CA GLY A 225 19.36 -5.13 -2.64
C GLY A 225 19.36 -6.00 -1.39
N SER A 226 18.33 -5.85 -0.56
CA SER A 226 18.20 -6.51 0.75
C SER A 226 17.14 -7.60 0.78
N GLY A 227 16.40 -7.79 -0.31
CA GLY A 227 15.24 -8.66 -0.40
C GLY A 227 15.55 -10.16 -0.48
N PRO A 228 14.48 -10.98 -0.52
CA PRO A 228 14.56 -12.45 -0.51
C PRO A 228 15.12 -13.06 -1.81
N TYR A 229 15.15 -12.31 -2.91
CA TYR A 229 15.72 -12.78 -4.18
C TYR A 229 16.78 -11.81 -4.69
N GLN A 230 17.77 -12.36 -5.40
CA GLN A 230 18.76 -11.61 -6.15
C GLN A 230 18.54 -11.86 -7.65
N VAL A 231 18.93 -10.91 -8.50
CA VAL A 231 18.99 -11.15 -9.94
C VAL A 231 20.19 -12.05 -10.22
N ALA A 232 19.93 -13.26 -10.73
CA ALA A 232 20.98 -14.23 -11.04
C ALA A 232 21.46 -14.10 -12.50
N GLU A 233 20.51 -13.95 -13.42
CA GLU A 233 20.81 -13.86 -14.85
C GLU A 233 19.79 -12.95 -15.56
N ILE A 234 20.26 -12.26 -16.60
CA ILE A 234 19.40 -11.55 -17.54
C ILE A 234 19.79 -11.85 -18.98
N THR A 235 18.78 -11.97 -19.83
CA THR A 235 18.91 -11.70 -21.27
C THR A 235 18.07 -10.48 -21.56
N ALA A 236 18.71 -9.34 -21.85
CA ALA A 236 18.06 -8.05 -22.02
C ALA A 236 16.82 -8.15 -22.93
N GLY A 237 15.69 -7.66 -22.43
CA GLY A 237 14.41 -7.66 -23.12
C GLY A 237 13.73 -9.01 -23.33
N ARG A 238 14.31 -10.12 -22.86
CA ARG A 238 13.80 -11.48 -23.13
C ARG A 238 13.62 -12.33 -21.89
N GLN A 239 14.50 -12.20 -20.91
CA GLN A 239 14.48 -13.07 -19.74
C GLN A 239 15.13 -12.43 -18.55
N ILE A 240 14.56 -12.70 -17.37
CA ILE A 240 15.23 -12.50 -16.09
C ILE A 240 15.05 -13.75 -15.23
N VAL A 241 16.10 -14.11 -14.50
CA VAL A 241 16.10 -15.18 -13.51
C VAL A 241 16.43 -14.58 -12.16
N TYR A 242 15.52 -14.74 -11.21
CA TYR A 242 15.71 -14.42 -9.81
C TYR A 242 16.06 -15.69 -9.04
N GLN A 243 17.11 -15.62 -8.22
CA GLN A 243 17.51 -16.71 -7.33
C GLN A 243 17.22 -16.33 -5.88
N ARG A 244 16.62 -17.24 -5.11
CA ARG A 244 16.36 -17.02 -3.69
C ARG A 244 17.69 -16.89 -2.97
N ASN A 245 17.84 -15.81 -2.20
CA ASN A 245 19.00 -15.58 -1.35
C ASN A 245 18.95 -16.55 -0.16
N ALA A 246 19.85 -17.53 -0.12
CA ALA A 246 19.94 -18.50 0.97
C ALA A 246 20.25 -17.82 2.33
N ASP A 247 20.97 -16.70 2.28
CA ASP A 247 21.37 -15.89 3.42
C ASP A 247 20.45 -14.68 3.64
N TYR A 248 19.21 -14.74 3.12
CA TYR A 248 18.24 -13.67 3.33
C TYR A 248 18.02 -13.42 4.84
N TRP A 249 18.45 -12.25 5.29
CA TRP A 249 18.54 -11.87 6.70
C TRP A 249 17.19 -11.92 7.43
N ALA A 250 16.09 -11.70 6.70
CA ALA A 250 14.74 -11.59 7.23
C ALA A 250 13.85 -12.80 6.93
N ARG A 251 14.42 -13.95 6.54
CA ARG A 251 13.67 -15.16 6.19
C ARG A 251 12.77 -15.70 7.31
N ASP A 252 13.22 -15.53 8.57
CA ASP A 252 12.56 -16.05 9.77
C ASP A 252 11.70 -15.00 10.49
N LEU A 253 11.60 -13.77 9.95
CA LEU A 253 10.69 -12.76 10.51
C LEU A 253 9.23 -13.17 10.31
N PRO A 254 8.34 -12.90 11.28
CA PRO A 254 6.90 -13.19 11.13
C PRO A 254 6.29 -12.61 9.85
N ALA A 255 6.72 -11.41 9.45
CA ALA A 255 6.23 -10.74 8.24
C ALA A 255 6.64 -11.45 6.92
N ASN A 256 7.59 -12.39 6.95
CA ASN A 256 8.09 -13.11 5.78
C ASN A 256 7.95 -14.64 5.87
N ARG A 257 7.63 -15.19 7.05
CA ARG A 257 7.41 -16.62 7.23
C ARG A 257 6.31 -17.12 6.28
N GLY A 258 6.51 -18.28 5.66
CA GLY A 258 5.58 -18.84 4.67
C GLY A 258 5.62 -18.21 3.26
N GLN A 259 6.48 -17.20 3.03
CA GLN A 259 6.63 -16.53 1.74
C GLN A 259 7.96 -16.87 1.05
N TYR A 260 8.09 -16.45 -0.21
CA TYR A 260 9.33 -16.59 -1.00
C TYR A 260 9.78 -18.05 -1.11
N ASN A 261 8.85 -18.91 -1.53
CA ASN A 261 8.97 -20.37 -1.41
C ASN A 261 9.79 -21.01 -2.53
N PHE A 262 9.81 -20.41 -3.72
CA PHE A 262 10.54 -20.96 -4.86
C PHE A 262 12.04 -20.70 -4.74
N ASP A 263 12.88 -21.63 -5.19
CA ASP A 263 14.33 -21.41 -5.29
C ASP A 263 14.64 -20.43 -6.41
N THR A 264 13.92 -20.55 -7.51
CA THR A 264 14.14 -19.75 -8.70
C THR A 264 12.81 -19.22 -9.22
N ILE A 265 12.79 -17.94 -9.62
CA ILE A 265 11.69 -17.36 -10.38
C ILE A 265 12.25 -16.94 -11.73
N ARG A 266 11.80 -17.61 -12.78
CA ARG A 266 12.17 -17.29 -14.16
C ARG A 266 11.02 -16.56 -14.83
N ILE A 267 11.34 -15.45 -15.48
CA ILE A 267 10.37 -14.69 -16.25
C ILE A 267 10.87 -14.59 -17.69
N ASP A 268 10.12 -15.17 -18.62
CA ASP A 268 10.34 -15.02 -20.05
C ASP A 268 9.38 -13.96 -20.62
N TYR A 269 9.92 -13.05 -21.44
CA TYR A 269 9.19 -11.94 -22.05
C TYR A 269 8.79 -12.26 -23.49
N TYR A 270 7.51 -12.06 -23.79
CA TYR A 270 6.89 -12.36 -25.07
C TYR A 270 6.36 -11.09 -25.74
N ARG A 271 6.33 -11.12 -27.08
CA ARG A 271 5.90 -9.98 -27.92
C ARG A 271 4.42 -9.63 -27.77
N ASP A 272 3.60 -10.59 -27.39
CA ASP A 272 2.16 -10.44 -27.20
C ASP A 272 1.63 -11.47 -26.18
N THR A 273 0.42 -11.23 -25.69
CA THR A 273 -0.24 -12.08 -24.69
C THR A 273 -0.62 -13.45 -25.22
N SER A 274 -0.81 -13.61 -26.53
CA SER A 274 -1.15 -14.90 -27.16
C SER A 274 0.05 -15.83 -27.17
N ALA A 275 1.23 -15.32 -27.50
CA ALA A 275 2.48 -16.08 -27.42
C ALA A 275 2.77 -16.55 -25.99
N GLY A 276 2.56 -15.69 -24.98
CA GLY A 276 2.67 -16.07 -23.57
C GLY A 276 1.66 -17.15 -23.16
N PHE A 277 0.43 -17.10 -23.69
CA PHE A 277 -0.58 -18.14 -23.45
C PHE A 277 -0.21 -19.48 -24.12
N GLU A 278 0.35 -19.48 -25.32
CA GLU A 278 0.86 -20.71 -25.96
C GLU A 278 2.04 -21.32 -25.18
N ALA A 279 2.92 -20.48 -24.61
CA ALA A 279 3.96 -20.93 -23.70
C ALA A 279 3.37 -21.58 -22.43
N PHE A 280 2.33 -21.00 -21.85
CA PHE A 280 1.61 -21.59 -20.72
C PHE A 280 0.99 -22.96 -21.07
N LYS A 281 0.29 -23.07 -22.21
CA LYS A 281 -0.32 -24.33 -22.68
C LYS A 281 0.68 -25.49 -22.82
N THR A 282 1.93 -25.17 -23.14
CA THR A 282 3.02 -26.13 -23.34
C THR A 282 3.85 -26.38 -22.08
N GLY A 283 3.54 -25.72 -20.96
CA GLY A 283 4.24 -25.87 -19.68
C GLY A 283 5.55 -25.08 -19.56
N LEU A 284 5.79 -24.14 -20.49
CA LEU A 284 6.90 -23.18 -20.39
C LEU A 284 6.63 -22.07 -19.37
N ALA A 285 5.37 -21.84 -19.01
CA ALA A 285 4.96 -21.03 -17.86
C ALA A 285 4.11 -21.86 -16.89
N SER A 286 4.30 -21.64 -15.59
CA SER A 286 3.61 -22.35 -14.50
C SER A 286 2.29 -21.67 -14.10
N LEU A 287 2.17 -20.36 -14.36
CA LEU A 287 1.01 -19.55 -13.99
C LEU A 287 0.67 -18.58 -15.14
N HIS A 288 -0.63 -18.37 -15.37
CA HIS A 288 -1.13 -17.37 -16.29
C HIS A 288 -2.26 -16.56 -15.64
N GLU A 289 -2.12 -15.24 -15.62
CA GLU A 289 -3.18 -14.33 -15.20
C GLU A 289 -4.07 -14.03 -16.42
N GLU A 290 -5.31 -14.52 -16.39
CA GLU A 290 -6.25 -14.29 -17.49
C GLU A 290 -6.93 -12.93 -17.36
N ARG A 291 -6.79 -12.10 -18.40
CA ARG A 291 -7.44 -10.77 -18.51
C ARG A 291 -8.39 -10.66 -19.69
N ASP A 292 -8.42 -11.68 -20.55
CA ASP A 292 -9.29 -11.76 -21.71
C ASP A 292 -10.52 -12.63 -21.37
N PRO A 293 -11.73 -12.04 -21.30
CA PRO A 293 -12.93 -12.79 -20.94
C PRO A 293 -13.33 -13.84 -21.99
N ALA A 294 -13.03 -13.60 -23.27
CA ALA A 294 -13.31 -14.56 -24.33
C ALA A 294 -12.39 -15.78 -24.22
N ARG A 295 -11.10 -15.54 -23.94
CA ARG A 295 -10.15 -16.62 -23.68
C ARG A 295 -10.47 -17.36 -22.38
N TRP A 296 -10.89 -16.68 -21.32
CA TRP A 296 -11.35 -17.32 -20.09
C TRP A 296 -12.53 -18.28 -20.33
N ALA A 297 -13.49 -17.85 -21.16
CA ALA A 297 -14.70 -18.61 -21.45
C ALA A 297 -14.44 -19.83 -22.35
N THR A 298 -13.59 -19.68 -23.37
CA THR A 298 -13.48 -20.67 -24.46
C THR A 298 -12.07 -21.19 -24.73
N GLY A 299 -11.03 -20.49 -24.26
CA GLY A 299 -9.63 -20.76 -24.61
C GLY A 299 -8.93 -21.87 -23.80
N TYR A 300 -9.57 -22.40 -22.75
CA TYR A 300 -8.98 -23.41 -21.87
C TYR A 300 -9.30 -24.86 -22.27
N ASP A 301 -9.65 -25.08 -23.54
CA ASP A 301 -10.02 -26.40 -24.07
C ASP A 301 -8.85 -27.11 -24.81
N PHE A 302 -7.74 -27.33 -24.12
CA PHE A 302 -6.51 -27.95 -24.67
C PHE A 302 -6.04 -29.17 -23.86
N PRO A 303 -5.16 -30.04 -24.40
CA PRO A 303 -4.87 -31.35 -23.82
C PRO A 303 -4.42 -31.34 -22.35
N ALA A 304 -3.59 -30.39 -21.93
CA ALA A 304 -3.14 -30.31 -20.54
C ALA A 304 -4.27 -29.91 -19.58
N ALA A 305 -5.13 -28.97 -19.97
CA ALA A 305 -6.32 -28.59 -19.21
C ALA A 305 -7.33 -29.74 -19.12
N ARG A 306 -7.64 -30.41 -20.25
CA ARG A 306 -8.54 -31.59 -20.26
C ARG A 306 -8.06 -32.75 -19.40
N LYS A 307 -6.74 -32.90 -19.24
CA LYS A 307 -6.10 -33.91 -18.39
C LYS A 307 -5.98 -33.49 -16.92
N GLY A 308 -6.54 -32.35 -16.52
CA GLY A 308 -6.48 -31.84 -15.15
C GLY A 308 -5.09 -31.39 -14.70
N LYS A 309 -4.15 -31.13 -15.62
CA LYS A 309 -2.83 -30.60 -15.29
C LYS A 309 -2.83 -29.08 -15.07
N ILE A 310 -3.88 -28.41 -15.54
CA ILE A 310 -4.10 -26.97 -15.39
C ILE A 310 -5.43 -26.79 -14.69
N GLU A 311 -5.42 -26.05 -13.60
CA GLU A 311 -6.62 -25.66 -12.89
C GLU A 311 -6.94 -24.18 -13.14
N LYS A 312 -8.23 -23.89 -13.22
CA LYS A 312 -8.75 -22.55 -13.48
C LYS A 312 -9.45 -22.03 -12.23
N HIS A 313 -8.91 -20.97 -11.63
CA HIS A 313 -9.40 -20.41 -10.36
C HIS A 313 -9.87 -18.97 -10.54
N ALA A 314 -11.12 -18.70 -10.17
CA ALA A 314 -11.64 -17.33 -10.03
C ALA A 314 -11.57 -16.94 -8.55
N LEU A 315 -10.73 -15.96 -8.22
CA LEU A 315 -10.47 -15.56 -6.84
C LEU A 315 -11.23 -14.26 -6.51
N PRO A 316 -12.29 -14.29 -5.69
CA PRO A 316 -12.95 -13.08 -5.25
C PRO A 316 -12.04 -12.28 -4.30
N HIS A 317 -12.22 -10.96 -4.25
CA HIS A 317 -11.52 -10.09 -3.30
C HIS A 317 -12.39 -8.91 -2.88
N GLY A 318 -12.14 -8.33 -1.70
CA GLY A 318 -12.86 -7.15 -1.19
C GLY A 318 -12.21 -5.80 -1.52
N ARG A 319 -11.23 -5.76 -2.43
CA ARG A 319 -10.58 -4.50 -2.85
C ARG A 319 -11.49 -3.71 -3.80
N PRO A 320 -11.45 -2.37 -3.77
CA PRO A 320 -12.13 -1.54 -4.75
C PRO A 320 -11.79 -1.97 -6.17
N SER A 321 -12.80 -2.23 -7.01
CA SER A 321 -12.60 -2.62 -8.42
C SER A 321 -12.15 -1.46 -9.32
N GLY A 322 -12.10 -0.24 -8.76
CA GLY A 322 -11.81 0.99 -9.46
C GLY A 322 -12.95 1.42 -10.38
N LEU A 323 -12.69 2.42 -11.22
CA LEU A 323 -13.62 2.87 -12.24
C LEU A 323 -13.00 2.75 -13.63
N ARG A 324 -13.70 2.03 -14.51
CA ARG A 324 -13.53 2.14 -15.97
C ARG A 324 -14.82 2.74 -16.52
N GLY A 325 -14.73 3.85 -17.24
CA GLY A 325 -15.92 4.54 -17.73
C GLY A 325 -15.59 5.63 -18.74
N LEU A 326 -16.66 6.14 -19.36
CA LEU A 326 -16.59 7.28 -20.26
C LEU A 326 -16.49 8.58 -19.46
N VAL A 327 -15.46 9.38 -19.73
CA VAL A 327 -15.24 10.64 -19.02
C VAL A 327 -15.72 11.81 -19.87
N PHE A 328 -16.71 12.55 -19.36
CA PHE A 328 -17.20 13.76 -20.02
C PHE A 328 -16.27 14.94 -19.75
N ASN A 329 -15.82 15.62 -20.81
CA ASN A 329 -15.11 16.89 -20.67
C ASN A 329 -16.09 18.02 -20.32
N THR A 330 -16.33 18.24 -19.04
CA THR A 330 -17.28 19.24 -18.52
C THR A 330 -16.90 20.70 -18.80
N ARG A 331 -15.70 20.95 -19.35
CA ARG A 331 -15.29 22.28 -19.84
C ARG A 331 -15.93 22.65 -21.18
N ARG A 332 -16.46 21.66 -21.92
CA ARG A 332 -17.19 21.89 -23.16
C ARG A 332 -18.66 22.14 -22.86
N GLN A 333 -19.24 23.17 -23.47
CA GLN A 333 -20.61 23.62 -23.24
C GLN A 333 -21.65 22.50 -23.34
N ILE A 334 -21.48 21.54 -24.26
CA ILE A 334 -22.38 20.40 -24.44
C ILE A 334 -22.43 19.43 -23.24
N PHE A 335 -21.43 19.45 -22.35
CA PHE A 335 -21.32 18.55 -21.21
C PHE A 335 -21.36 19.27 -19.86
N THR A 336 -21.66 20.58 -19.82
CA THR A 336 -21.74 21.34 -18.57
C THR A 336 -22.95 20.90 -17.73
N ASP A 337 -24.10 20.65 -18.36
CA ASP A 337 -25.32 20.22 -17.68
C ASP A 337 -25.22 18.76 -17.18
N PRO A 338 -25.31 18.49 -15.86
CA PRO A 338 -25.27 17.14 -15.31
C PRO A 338 -26.41 16.23 -15.82
N ARG A 339 -27.55 16.79 -16.20
CA ARG A 339 -28.71 16.03 -16.72
C ARG A 339 -28.41 15.45 -18.10
N VAL A 340 -27.67 16.18 -18.94
CA VAL A 340 -27.20 15.68 -20.24
C VAL A 340 -26.25 14.50 -20.04
N ARG A 341 -25.29 14.62 -19.12
CA ARG A 341 -24.35 13.53 -18.81
C ARG A 341 -25.06 12.30 -18.25
N LYS A 342 -26.05 12.50 -17.38
CA LYS A 342 -26.90 11.41 -16.85
C LYS A 342 -27.68 10.72 -17.97
N ALA A 343 -28.34 11.48 -18.85
CA ALA A 343 -29.09 10.93 -19.98
C ALA A 343 -28.20 10.10 -20.92
N LEU A 344 -27.01 10.61 -21.27
CA LEU A 344 -26.05 9.86 -22.09
C LEU A 344 -25.52 8.60 -21.38
N SER A 345 -25.39 8.63 -20.06
CA SER A 345 -24.95 7.45 -19.28
C SER A 345 -25.99 6.33 -19.29
N HIS A 346 -27.29 6.68 -19.35
CA HIS A 346 -28.38 5.70 -19.51
C HIS A 346 -28.45 5.09 -20.91
N ALA A 347 -27.83 5.71 -21.93
CA ALA A 347 -27.79 5.16 -23.28
C ALA A 347 -26.78 4.01 -23.44
N LEU A 348 -25.93 3.75 -22.43
CA LEU A 348 -25.00 2.62 -22.44
C LEU A 348 -25.69 1.34 -21.96
N ASP A 349 -26.02 0.46 -22.90
CA ASP A 349 -26.51 -0.89 -22.65
C ASP A 349 -25.35 -1.81 -22.24
N PHE A 350 -25.11 -1.90 -20.93
CA PHE A 350 -24.03 -2.73 -20.40
C PHE A 350 -24.34 -4.22 -20.52
N GLU A 351 -25.59 -4.59 -20.30
CA GLU A 351 -26.06 -5.96 -20.35
C GLU A 351 -25.82 -6.54 -21.75
N TRP A 352 -26.17 -5.79 -22.80
CA TRP A 352 -25.88 -6.17 -24.18
C TRP A 352 -24.37 -6.24 -24.44
N LEU A 353 -23.57 -5.25 -24.01
CA LEU A 353 -22.12 -5.28 -24.20
C LEU A 353 -21.48 -6.50 -23.52
N ASN A 354 -21.86 -6.76 -22.27
CA ASN A 354 -21.33 -7.84 -21.46
C ASN A 354 -21.68 -9.21 -22.06
N ALA A 355 -22.92 -9.38 -22.52
CA ALA A 355 -23.37 -10.60 -23.17
C ALA A 355 -22.68 -10.85 -24.52
N ASN A 356 -22.54 -9.81 -25.36
CA ASN A 356 -22.10 -9.98 -26.75
C ASN A 356 -20.57 -9.93 -26.93
N TYR A 357 -19.85 -9.19 -26.09
CA TYR A 357 -18.39 -9.04 -26.21
C TYR A 357 -17.59 -9.71 -25.10
N TYR A 358 -18.17 -9.87 -23.90
CA TYR A 358 -17.42 -10.23 -22.71
C TYR A 358 -17.89 -11.53 -22.07
N HIS A 359 -18.73 -12.32 -22.75
CA HIS A 359 -19.20 -13.62 -22.25
C HIS A 359 -19.82 -13.54 -20.83
N ASN A 360 -20.47 -12.42 -20.50
CA ASN A 360 -21.01 -12.12 -19.17
C ASN A 360 -19.97 -12.17 -18.03
N ALA A 361 -18.69 -11.95 -18.32
CA ALA A 361 -17.61 -12.05 -17.34
C ALA A 361 -17.50 -10.84 -16.41
N TYR A 362 -18.09 -9.69 -16.77
CA TYR A 362 -18.00 -8.45 -15.98
C TYR A 362 -19.27 -8.16 -15.18
N GLN A 363 -19.12 -7.31 -14.17
CA GLN A 363 -20.22 -6.72 -13.40
C GLN A 363 -20.26 -5.20 -13.63
N ARG A 364 -21.45 -4.60 -13.57
CA ARG A 364 -21.61 -3.16 -13.80
C ARG A 364 -21.03 -2.40 -12.61
N ILE A 365 -20.18 -1.43 -12.89
CA ILE A 365 -19.69 -0.50 -11.87
C ILE A 365 -20.74 0.59 -11.66
N GLY A 366 -21.39 0.61 -10.49
CA GLY A 366 -22.22 1.68 -9.95
C GLY A 366 -21.48 2.75 -9.13
N GLY A 367 -20.23 2.52 -8.67
CA GLY A 367 -19.54 3.49 -7.80
C GLY A 367 -18.01 3.47 -7.84
N TYR A 368 -17.38 4.52 -7.29
CA TYR A 368 -15.91 4.68 -7.31
C TYR A 368 -15.15 3.64 -6.47
N PHE A 369 -15.78 3.12 -5.41
CA PHE A 369 -15.18 2.19 -4.45
C PHE A 369 -15.93 0.84 -4.40
N GLU A 370 -16.57 0.47 -5.49
CA GLU A 370 -17.35 -0.76 -5.56
C GLU A 370 -16.52 -2.02 -5.36
N ASN A 371 -17.18 -3.13 -5.03
CA ASN A 371 -16.56 -4.39 -4.61
C ASN A 371 -15.76 -4.25 -3.28
N SER A 372 -16.08 -3.24 -2.47
CA SER A 372 -15.44 -3.02 -1.16
C SER A 372 -16.38 -2.42 -0.13
N ASP A 373 -15.96 -2.43 1.13
CA ASP A 373 -16.70 -1.80 2.23
C ASP A 373 -16.73 -0.27 2.19
N LEU A 374 -15.91 0.34 1.33
CA LEU A 374 -15.93 1.76 1.05
C LEU A 374 -17.02 2.15 0.03
N SER A 375 -17.71 1.19 -0.58
CA SER A 375 -18.77 1.46 -1.54
C SER A 375 -19.98 2.11 -0.88
N ALA A 376 -20.46 3.20 -1.46
CA ALA A 376 -21.76 3.77 -1.12
C ALA A 376 -22.93 3.09 -1.86
N VAL A 377 -22.62 2.26 -2.87
CA VAL A 377 -23.63 1.68 -3.76
C VAL A 377 -24.56 0.74 -3.00
N GLY A 378 -25.87 1.01 -3.05
CA GLY A 378 -26.88 0.17 -2.40
C GLY A 378 -26.80 0.11 -0.87
N ARG A 379 -26.06 1.02 -0.23
CA ARG A 379 -25.91 1.10 1.24
C ARG A 379 -26.61 2.36 1.77
N PRO A 380 -27.36 2.28 2.88
CA PRO A 380 -27.95 3.47 3.49
C PRO A 380 -26.84 4.43 3.95
N LEU A 381 -27.07 5.74 3.81
CA LEU A 381 -26.13 6.76 4.29
C LEU A 381 -26.07 6.73 5.83
N PRO A 382 -24.90 6.41 6.43
CA PRO A 382 -24.77 6.44 7.89
C PRO A 382 -24.95 7.85 8.45
N GLU A 383 -25.49 7.98 9.66
CA GLU A 383 -25.72 9.29 10.30
C GLU A 383 -24.45 10.13 10.41
N ALA A 384 -23.33 9.52 10.82
CA ALA A 384 -22.04 10.20 10.87
C ALA A 384 -21.58 10.73 9.50
N ALA A 385 -21.88 10.00 8.41
CA ALA A 385 -21.60 10.49 7.06
C ALA A 385 -22.57 11.61 6.66
N ALA A 386 -23.85 11.51 7.05
CA ALA A 386 -24.84 12.56 6.83
C ALA A 386 -24.44 13.87 7.55
N ASP A 387 -23.91 13.78 8.77
CA ASP A 387 -23.39 14.93 9.52
C ASP A 387 -22.25 15.63 8.78
N LEU A 388 -21.31 14.87 8.20
CA LEU A 388 -20.22 15.40 7.39
C LEU A 388 -20.70 16.09 6.10
N LEU A 389 -21.78 15.59 5.51
CA LEU A 389 -22.33 16.11 4.25
C LEU A 389 -23.30 17.28 4.45
N ARG A 390 -23.88 17.45 5.64
CA ARG A 390 -24.88 18.49 5.94
C ARG A 390 -24.44 19.92 5.59
N PRO A 391 -23.19 20.36 5.85
CA PRO A 391 -22.72 21.68 5.44
C PRO A 391 -22.76 21.91 3.92
N TYR A 392 -22.79 20.84 3.13
CA TYR A 392 -22.80 20.86 1.67
C TYR A 392 -24.18 20.52 1.07
N ALA A 393 -25.23 20.44 1.89
CA ALA A 393 -26.56 20.06 1.42
C ALA A 393 -27.09 20.95 0.28
N GLY A 394 -26.72 22.24 0.26
CA GLY A 394 -27.10 23.16 -0.81
C GLY A 394 -26.34 22.98 -2.14
N SER A 395 -25.21 22.25 -2.14
CA SER A 395 -24.39 22.00 -3.33
C SER A 395 -24.40 20.54 -3.80
N LEU A 396 -25.03 19.65 -3.04
CA LEU A 396 -25.16 18.23 -3.34
C LEU A 396 -26.60 17.90 -3.81
N PRO A 397 -26.77 16.96 -4.75
CA PRO A 397 -28.10 16.46 -5.10
C PRO A 397 -28.82 15.84 -3.89
N GLU A 398 -30.12 16.07 -3.74
CA GLU A 398 -30.95 15.46 -2.67
C GLU A 398 -30.86 13.92 -2.66
N THR A 399 -30.60 13.31 -3.81
CA THR A 399 -30.42 11.85 -3.93
C THR A 399 -29.28 11.32 -3.07
N VAL A 400 -28.25 12.13 -2.76
CA VAL A 400 -27.15 11.74 -1.86
C VAL A 400 -27.65 11.44 -0.44
N PHE A 401 -28.70 12.13 0.01
CA PHE A 401 -29.24 12.00 1.37
C PHE A 401 -30.42 11.04 1.47
N THR A 402 -31.04 10.68 0.34
CA THR A 402 -32.31 9.91 0.30
C THR A 402 -32.16 8.54 -0.33
N GLN A 403 -31.14 8.33 -1.14
CA GLN A 403 -30.81 7.05 -1.75
C GLN A 403 -29.37 6.72 -1.37
N GLY A 404 -29.13 5.52 -0.84
CA GLY A 404 -27.81 4.93 -1.01
C GLY A 404 -27.49 5.00 -2.51
N THR A 405 -26.36 5.60 -2.88
CA THR A 405 -26.03 5.94 -4.27
C THR A 405 -26.17 4.79 -5.24
#